data_AF-A0A562YBK7-F1
#
_entry.id   AF-A0A562YBK7-F1
#
_cell.length_a   1.000
_cell.length_b   1.000
_cell.length_c   1.000
_cell.angle_alpha   90.00
_cell.angle_beta   90.00
_cell.angle_gamma   90.00
#
_symmetry.space_group_name_H-M   'P 1'
#
loop_
_entity.id
_entity.type
_entity.pdbx_description
1 polymer ?
#
loop_
_entity_poly.entity_id
_entity_poly.type
_entity_poly.pdbx_seq_one_letter_code
_entity_poly.pdbx_strand_id
1 'polypeptide(L)'
;MKRREFINKAGLTTLSTIIGAEIVYGINLPKDYSPLALQDPDPFKMFNKHKEMVVLNDKPWNIEAQAHLLDDAVTPNSCMFIRNNGLIPKDIDAKAWTLTIDGESVTNKKTYALADLKTKFKQYTYQLTLECGGNGRNEFNPPAKGNQWSVGAVHSANWTGVRLKDVLEDAGIKSNAVYIGYHATDVHLSMDPTKEPISRGCPISKALQDETLLAFKMNGEDIPIAHGYPLRLVAGGWPASVSGKWINRISIRNKVHDGTKMTGTAYRVPCEPVAPGEKVKDEDMCIIESMPVKSLITYPKTGAIINEGNTLNIRGHAWAGELEVRKTEYSIDFGATWQVCRIEKPVNRLAWQHFKAEVKFPKKGYYEVWAKATDSNGVSQPMLLPGWNPKGYLNNACHRIAVKVK
;
A
#
# COMPACT_ATOMS: atom_id res chain seq x y z
N MET A 1 -41.93 35.11 -16.32
CA MET A 1 -41.22 33.85 -15.95
C MET A 1 -41.08 33.81 -14.44
N LYS A 2 -41.73 32.86 -13.74
CA LYS A 2 -41.83 32.87 -12.27
C LYS A 2 -40.48 32.47 -11.66
N ARG A 3 -39.92 33.28 -10.75
CA ARG A 3 -38.61 33.08 -10.08
C ARG A 3 -38.44 31.66 -9.48
N ARG A 4 -39.53 31.03 -9.05
CA ARG A 4 -39.57 29.63 -8.58
C ARG A 4 -39.28 28.59 -9.66
N GLU A 5 -39.78 28.76 -10.88
CA GLU A 5 -39.50 27.83 -11.99
C GLU A 5 -38.05 27.92 -12.45
N PHE A 6 -37.47 29.12 -12.42
CA PHE A 6 -36.06 29.34 -12.74
C PHE A 6 -35.13 28.65 -11.74
N ILE A 7 -35.40 28.78 -10.43
CA ILE A 7 -34.60 28.14 -9.39
C ILE A 7 -34.70 26.60 -9.46
N ASN A 8 -35.91 26.05 -9.65
CA ASN A 8 -36.10 24.61 -9.77
C ASN A 8 -35.41 24.05 -11.03
N LYS A 9 -35.51 24.73 -12.18
CA LYS A 9 -34.80 24.34 -13.40
C LYS A 9 -33.28 24.46 -13.25
N ALA A 10 -32.77 25.52 -12.64
CA ALA A 10 -31.35 25.71 -12.40
C ALA A 10 -30.76 24.62 -11.49
N GLY A 11 -31.48 24.25 -10.41
CA GLY A 11 -31.08 23.14 -9.54
C GLY A 11 -31.03 21.80 -10.26
N LEU A 12 -32.05 21.50 -11.07
CA LEU A 12 -32.11 20.26 -11.85
C LEU A 12 -31.05 20.17 -12.94
N THR A 13 -30.80 21.25 -13.67
CA THR A 13 -29.75 21.30 -14.69
C THR A 13 -28.37 21.10 -14.06
N THR A 14 -28.13 21.65 -12.86
CA THR A 14 -26.88 21.47 -12.09
C THR A 14 -26.71 20.01 -11.62
N LEU A 15 -27.78 19.38 -11.12
CA LEU A 15 -27.76 17.97 -10.72
C LEU A 15 -27.47 17.03 -11.91
N SER A 16 -28.16 17.22 -13.04
CA SER A 16 -27.99 16.40 -14.23
C SER A 16 -26.59 16.55 -14.87
N THR A 17 -25.97 17.73 -14.77
CA THR A 17 -24.58 17.93 -15.24
C THR A 17 -23.57 17.22 -14.36
N ILE A 18 -23.79 17.13 -13.05
CA ILE A 18 -22.89 16.41 -12.14
C ILE A 18 -23.02 14.89 -12.30
N ILE A 19 -24.24 14.39 -12.50
CA ILE A 19 -24.51 12.95 -12.65
C ILE A 19 -24.23 12.44 -14.07
N GLY A 20 -24.14 13.35 -15.06
CA GLY A 20 -23.89 12.99 -16.46
C GLY A 20 -25.06 12.27 -17.13
N ALA A 21 -26.25 12.32 -16.53
CA ALA A 21 -27.48 11.71 -17.02
C ALA A 21 -28.69 12.58 -16.68
N GLU A 22 -29.73 12.51 -17.52
CA GLU A 22 -30.99 13.21 -17.26
C GLU A 22 -31.75 12.52 -16.11
N ILE A 23 -32.10 13.28 -15.07
CA ILE A 23 -32.93 12.76 -13.98
C ILE A 23 -34.40 12.80 -14.40
N VAL A 24 -34.89 11.66 -14.90
CA VAL A 24 -36.32 11.46 -15.22
C VAL A 24 -37.15 11.76 -13.95
N TYR A 25 -38.17 12.60 -14.09
CA TYR A 25 -38.99 13.16 -12.99
C TYR A 25 -38.26 14.03 -11.97
N GLY A 26 -37.11 14.62 -12.30
CA GLY A 26 -36.39 15.46 -11.35
C GLY A 26 -37.21 16.64 -10.79
N ILE A 27 -38.24 17.12 -11.48
CA ILE A 27 -39.20 18.12 -10.98
C ILE A 27 -39.99 17.66 -9.74
N ASN A 28 -40.06 16.35 -9.51
CA ASN A 28 -40.73 15.73 -8.37
C ASN A 28 -39.76 15.41 -7.22
N LEU A 29 -38.46 15.74 -7.35
CA LEU A 29 -37.51 15.55 -6.26
C LEU A 29 -37.91 16.43 -5.07
N PRO A 30 -38.03 15.87 -3.85
CA PRO A 30 -38.25 16.65 -2.65
C PRO A 30 -37.18 17.73 -2.51
N LYS A 31 -37.55 18.92 -1.99
CA LYS A 31 -36.62 20.07 -1.88
C LYS A 31 -35.34 19.77 -1.10
N ASP A 32 -35.36 18.78 -0.21
CA ASP A 32 -34.24 18.38 0.63
C ASP A 32 -33.66 17.01 0.25
N TYR A 33 -34.04 16.48 -0.92
CA TYR A 33 -33.48 15.25 -1.45
C TYR A 33 -32.22 15.54 -2.25
N SER A 34 -31.05 15.22 -1.69
CA SER A 34 -29.81 15.14 -2.44
C SER A 34 -29.65 13.72 -3.00
N PRO A 35 -29.39 13.51 -4.30
CA PRO A 35 -28.99 12.21 -4.81
C PRO A 35 -27.80 11.65 -4.04
N LEU A 36 -27.77 10.34 -3.78
CA LEU A 36 -26.65 9.69 -3.08
C LEU A 36 -25.28 10.05 -3.69
N ALA A 37 -25.18 10.10 -5.02
CA ALA A 37 -23.96 10.48 -5.75
C ALA A 37 -23.45 11.91 -5.45
N LEU A 38 -24.29 12.78 -4.88
CA LEU A 38 -23.97 14.14 -4.46
C LEU A 38 -23.77 14.27 -2.94
N GLN A 39 -24.02 13.20 -2.20
CA GLN A 39 -23.80 13.11 -0.76
C GLN A 39 -22.45 12.48 -0.40
N ASP A 40 -21.78 11.85 -1.36
CA ASP A 40 -20.51 11.18 -1.10
C ASP A 40 -19.45 12.19 -0.65
N PRO A 41 -18.81 11.96 0.52
CA PRO A 41 -17.84 12.90 1.05
C PRO A 41 -16.64 12.97 0.10
N ASP A 42 -16.16 14.19 -0.18
CA ASP A 42 -14.91 14.42 -0.90
C ASP A 42 -13.78 13.64 -0.20
N PRO A 43 -13.28 12.53 -0.79
CA PRO A 43 -12.34 11.65 -0.10
C PRO A 43 -11.00 12.34 0.15
N PHE A 44 -10.66 13.35 -0.65
CA PHE A 44 -9.44 14.11 -0.48
C PHE A 44 -9.52 15.02 0.73
N LYS A 45 -10.66 15.67 0.96
CA LYS A 45 -10.88 16.43 2.20
C LYS A 45 -11.04 15.51 3.41
N MET A 46 -11.83 14.46 3.28
CA MET A 46 -12.12 13.50 4.35
C MET A 46 -10.85 12.88 4.93
N PHE A 47 -9.89 12.53 4.08
CA PHE A 47 -8.64 11.87 4.49
C PHE A 47 -7.40 12.78 4.39
N ASN A 48 -7.58 14.08 4.18
CA ASN A 48 -6.51 15.06 3.95
C ASN A 48 -5.49 14.58 2.90
N LYS A 49 -5.99 14.11 1.74
CA LYS A 49 -5.18 13.59 0.64
C LYS A 49 -4.90 14.65 -0.41
N HIS A 50 -3.78 14.47 -1.10
CA HIS A 50 -3.43 15.29 -2.24
C HIS A 50 -4.49 15.13 -3.34
N LYS A 51 -4.87 16.24 -4.00
CA LYS A 51 -5.94 16.27 -5.01
C LYS A 51 -5.66 15.44 -6.26
N GLU A 52 -4.39 15.14 -6.53
CA GLU A 52 -3.97 14.29 -7.65
C GLU A 52 -3.90 12.80 -7.29
N MET A 53 -4.28 12.40 -6.07
CA MET A 53 -4.44 10.98 -5.72
C MET A 53 -5.59 10.36 -6.53
N VAL A 54 -5.53 9.06 -6.77
CA VAL A 54 -6.50 8.34 -7.62
C VAL A 54 -7.35 7.43 -6.76
N VAL A 55 -8.68 7.63 -6.77
CA VAL A 55 -9.63 6.76 -6.09
C VAL A 55 -9.92 5.54 -6.98
N LEU A 56 -9.67 4.35 -6.46
CA LEU A 56 -9.97 3.09 -7.16
C LEU A 56 -11.35 2.54 -6.78
N ASN A 57 -11.77 2.75 -5.54
CA ASN A 57 -13.14 2.56 -5.04
C ASN A 57 -13.30 3.16 -3.63
N ASP A 58 -14.55 3.20 -3.15
CA ASP A 58 -15.00 3.84 -1.92
C ASP A 58 -15.61 2.87 -0.88
N LYS A 59 -16.08 1.69 -1.31
CA LYS A 59 -16.64 0.66 -0.45
C LYS A 59 -15.92 -0.69 -0.59
N PRO A 60 -14.77 -0.87 0.08
CA PRO A 60 -14.13 0.07 1.01
C PRO A 60 -13.18 1.03 0.29
N TRP A 61 -12.78 2.12 0.95
CA TRP A 61 -11.83 3.09 0.39
C TRP A 61 -10.51 2.44 -0.05
N ASN A 62 -10.17 2.61 -1.34
CA ASN A 62 -8.85 2.35 -1.86
C ASN A 62 -8.42 3.51 -2.77
N ILE A 63 -7.28 4.13 -2.43
CA ILE A 63 -6.77 5.33 -3.08
C ILE A 63 -5.27 5.17 -3.29
N GLU A 64 -4.74 5.49 -4.45
CA GLU A 64 -3.31 5.41 -4.77
C GLU A 64 -2.69 6.77 -5.12
N ALA A 65 -1.36 6.85 -4.98
CA ALA A 65 -0.59 7.99 -5.45
C ALA A 65 -0.28 7.87 -6.94
N GLN A 66 -0.11 9.00 -7.62
CA GLN A 66 0.64 8.99 -8.87
C GLN A 66 2.14 8.95 -8.55
N ALA A 67 2.96 8.38 -9.44
CA ALA A 67 4.41 8.20 -9.20
C ALA A 67 5.12 9.51 -8.80
N HIS A 68 4.77 10.64 -9.41
CA HIS A 68 5.39 11.93 -9.10
C HIS A 68 5.01 12.52 -7.75
N LEU A 69 3.98 12.00 -7.07
CA LEU A 69 3.62 12.38 -5.71
C LEU A 69 4.42 11.60 -4.65
N LEU A 70 5.23 10.62 -5.07
CA LEU A 70 6.04 9.78 -4.21
C LEU A 70 7.51 10.20 -4.17
N ASP A 71 7.88 11.38 -4.70
CA ASP A 71 9.26 11.81 -4.88
C ASP A 71 10.02 12.14 -3.59
N ASP A 72 9.30 12.50 -2.53
CA ASP A 72 9.89 12.80 -1.23
C ASP A 72 10.51 11.55 -0.60
N ALA A 73 11.67 11.74 0.04
CA ALA A 73 12.37 10.65 0.72
C ALA A 73 11.50 9.96 1.79
N VAL A 74 10.67 10.74 2.49
CA VAL A 74 9.62 10.26 3.38
C VAL A 74 8.29 10.68 2.79
N THR A 75 7.45 9.73 2.41
CA THR A 75 6.17 9.99 1.75
C THR A 75 5.26 10.83 2.66
N PRO A 76 4.77 12.00 2.20
CA PRO A 76 3.84 12.81 2.97
C PRO A 76 2.53 12.08 3.27
N ASN A 77 1.92 12.35 4.43
CA ASN A 77 0.66 11.71 4.86
C ASN A 77 -0.45 11.84 3.80
N SER A 78 -0.48 12.98 3.10
CA SER A 78 -1.41 13.32 2.03
C SER A 78 -1.20 12.54 0.73
N CYS A 79 0.01 12.00 0.51
CA CYS A 79 0.37 11.20 -0.67
C CYS A 79 0.39 9.70 -0.41
N MET A 80 0.18 9.24 0.84
CA MET A 80 0.19 7.80 1.11
C MET A 80 -1.08 7.10 0.59
N PHE A 81 -0.91 5.96 -0.08
CA PHE A 81 -2.03 5.15 -0.54
C PHE A 81 -2.89 4.64 0.63
N ILE A 82 -4.20 4.54 0.42
CA ILE A 82 -5.14 3.90 1.34
C ILE A 82 -5.53 2.56 0.72
N ARG A 83 -5.37 1.46 1.45
CA ARG A 83 -5.97 0.16 1.11
C ARG A 83 -6.76 -0.35 2.30
N ASN A 84 -8.07 -0.50 2.13
CA ASN A 84 -8.97 -1.07 3.13
C ASN A 84 -9.65 -2.33 2.61
N ASN A 85 -9.86 -3.33 3.47
CA ASN A 85 -10.65 -4.53 3.18
C ASN A 85 -12.09 -4.41 3.70
N GLY A 86 -12.25 -3.79 4.87
CA GLY A 86 -13.52 -3.46 5.48
C GLY A 86 -13.76 -1.96 5.56
N LEU A 87 -14.84 -1.59 6.23
CA LEU A 87 -15.17 -0.22 6.56
C LEU A 87 -14.30 0.24 7.73
N ILE A 88 -13.85 1.49 7.66
CA ILE A 88 -13.07 2.13 8.73
C ILE A 88 -13.92 2.11 10.02
N PRO A 89 -13.38 1.67 11.18
CA PRO A 89 -14.09 1.73 12.44
C PRO A 89 -14.52 3.16 12.78
N LYS A 90 -15.71 3.31 13.36
CA LYS A 90 -16.21 4.59 13.87
C LYS A 90 -15.95 4.70 15.37
N ASP A 91 -16.01 5.92 15.90
CA ASP A 91 -16.05 6.19 17.34
C ASP A 91 -14.87 5.59 18.13
N ILE A 92 -13.66 5.66 17.56
CA ILE A 92 -12.44 5.16 18.20
C ILE A 92 -12.08 6.02 19.41
N ASP A 93 -12.12 5.42 20.60
CA ASP A 93 -11.52 5.97 21.82
C ASP A 93 -10.12 5.38 22.06
N ALA A 94 -9.09 6.20 21.82
CA ALA A 94 -7.71 5.79 22.04
C ALA A 94 -7.34 5.59 23.52
N LYS A 95 -8.06 6.23 24.46
CA LYS A 95 -7.80 6.07 25.90
C LYS A 95 -8.28 4.71 26.41
N ALA A 96 -9.39 4.22 25.85
CA ALA A 96 -9.93 2.88 26.13
C ALA A 96 -9.32 1.78 25.25
N TRP A 97 -8.42 2.12 24.32
CA TRP A 97 -7.87 1.14 23.38
C TRP A 97 -6.95 0.13 24.09
N THR A 98 -7.19 -1.14 23.82
CA THR A 98 -6.38 -2.24 24.35
C THR A 98 -5.87 -3.15 23.23
N LEU A 99 -4.69 -3.73 23.44
CA LEU A 99 -4.15 -4.82 22.63
C LEU A 99 -4.06 -6.09 23.49
N THR A 100 -4.65 -7.18 23.02
CA THR A 100 -4.52 -8.50 23.66
C THR A 100 -3.53 -9.38 22.90
N ILE A 101 -2.58 -9.98 23.61
CA ILE A 101 -1.70 -11.04 23.11
C ILE A 101 -2.22 -12.37 23.66
N ASP A 102 -2.62 -13.27 22.77
CA ASP A 102 -3.16 -14.60 23.10
C ASP A 102 -2.67 -15.68 22.13
N GLY A 103 -3.44 -16.76 21.95
CA GLY A 103 -3.13 -17.87 21.07
C GLY A 103 -2.54 -19.09 21.80
N GLU A 104 -2.52 -20.22 21.11
CA GLU A 104 -2.09 -21.51 21.66
C GLU A 104 -0.59 -21.55 22.05
N SER A 105 0.21 -20.66 21.45
CA SER A 105 1.66 -20.59 21.65
C SER A 105 2.12 -19.42 22.53
N VAL A 106 1.20 -18.77 23.25
CA VAL A 106 1.55 -17.81 24.31
C VAL A 106 1.73 -18.53 25.64
N THR A 107 2.69 -18.09 26.46
CA THR A 107 2.84 -18.56 27.85
C THR A 107 1.76 -17.93 28.73
N ASN A 108 1.59 -16.61 28.65
CA ASN A 108 0.58 -15.86 29.41
C ASN A 108 -0.26 -15.00 28.47
N LYS A 109 -1.57 -15.21 28.46
CA LYS A 109 -2.48 -14.26 27.82
C LYS A 109 -2.36 -12.92 28.54
N LYS A 110 -2.03 -11.85 27.82
CA LYS A 110 -1.86 -10.50 28.36
C LYS A 110 -2.66 -9.48 27.57
N THR A 111 -3.22 -8.50 28.26
CA THR A 111 -3.89 -7.35 27.64
C THR A 111 -3.20 -6.08 28.12
N TYR A 112 -2.86 -5.21 27.18
CA TYR A 112 -2.18 -3.95 27.42
C TYR A 112 -3.11 -2.80 27.04
N ALA A 113 -3.26 -1.80 27.91
CA ALA A 113 -3.80 -0.52 27.46
C ALA A 113 -2.80 0.16 26.52
N LEU A 114 -3.28 0.99 25.59
CA LEU A 114 -2.39 1.72 24.68
C LEU A 114 -1.41 2.64 25.43
N ALA A 115 -1.84 3.23 26.56
CA ALA A 115 -0.98 4.03 27.42
C ALA A 115 0.15 3.19 28.05
N ASP A 116 -0.16 1.96 28.47
CA ASP A 116 0.83 1.05 29.04
C ASP A 116 1.85 0.61 27.99
N LEU A 117 1.41 0.33 26.75
CA LEU A 117 2.34 0.02 25.66
C LEU A 117 3.35 1.16 25.47
N LYS A 118 2.88 2.41 25.44
CA LYS A 118 3.70 3.61 25.23
C LYS A 118 4.70 3.89 26.35
N THR A 119 4.43 3.43 27.58
CA THR A 119 5.24 3.72 28.78
C THR A 119 6.11 2.54 29.22
N LYS A 120 5.62 1.31 29.08
CA LYS A 120 6.31 0.09 29.50
C LYS A 120 7.47 -0.27 28.56
N PHE A 121 7.31 -0.07 27.26
CA PHE A 121 8.29 -0.49 26.26
C PHE A 121 9.01 0.71 25.66
N LYS A 122 10.28 0.51 25.30
CA LYS A 122 11.06 1.52 24.59
C LYS A 122 10.42 1.82 23.24
N GLN A 123 10.29 3.09 22.92
CA GLN A 123 9.79 3.54 21.63
C GLN A 123 10.93 3.63 20.61
N TYR A 124 10.63 3.27 19.37
CA TYR A 124 11.54 3.33 18.23
C TYR A 124 10.86 4.03 17.07
N THR A 125 11.68 4.71 16.27
CA THR A 125 11.25 5.30 15.00
C THR A 125 12.05 4.66 13.88
N TYR A 126 11.35 4.08 12.90
CA TYR A 126 11.95 3.53 11.69
C TYR A 126 11.27 4.10 10.45
N GLN A 127 12.06 4.42 9.43
CA GLN A 127 11.51 4.63 8.09
C GLN A 127 11.26 3.27 7.46
N LEU A 128 10.00 2.92 7.21
CA LEU A 128 9.65 1.60 6.67
C LEU A 128 8.81 1.74 5.41
N THR A 129 9.21 0.99 4.38
CA THR A 129 8.48 0.89 3.12
C THR A 129 7.40 -0.18 3.23
N LEU A 130 6.15 0.21 2.97
CA LEU A 130 5.01 -0.70 2.86
C LEU A 130 4.51 -0.68 1.42
N GLU A 131 4.42 -1.85 0.82
CA GLU A 131 3.90 -2.05 -0.53
C GLU A 131 2.69 -2.99 -0.52
N CYS A 132 1.62 -2.60 -1.19
CA CYS A 132 0.51 -3.51 -1.47
C CYS A 132 1.00 -4.66 -2.34
N GLY A 133 0.75 -5.91 -1.98
CA GLY A 133 1.12 -7.05 -2.82
C GLY A 133 0.54 -6.99 -4.25
N GLY A 134 -0.52 -6.20 -4.47
CA GLY A 134 -1.12 -5.95 -5.79
C GLY A 134 -0.68 -4.66 -6.48
N ASN A 135 0.39 -4.01 -6.03
CA ASN A 135 0.96 -2.85 -6.72
C ASN A 135 1.40 -3.26 -8.13
N GLY A 136 0.97 -2.54 -9.16
CA GLY A 136 1.18 -2.87 -10.57
C GLY A 136 0.18 -3.88 -11.15
N ARG A 137 -0.96 -4.13 -10.48
CA ARG A 137 -1.97 -5.10 -10.95
C ARG A 137 -2.51 -4.76 -12.33
N ASN A 138 -2.68 -3.48 -12.66
CA ASN A 138 -3.30 -3.06 -13.91
C ASN A 138 -2.47 -3.44 -15.17
N GLU A 139 -1.20 -3.84 -15.01
CA GLU A 139 -0.35 -4.27 -16.11
C GLU A 139 -0.51 -5.77 -16.46
N PHE A 140 -1.23 -6.55 -15.65
CA PHE A 140 -1.46 -7.96 -15.94
C PHE A 140 -2.35 -8.13 -17.16
N ASN A 141 -1.91 -8.95 -18.12
CA ASN A 141 -2.70 -9.37 -19.27
C ASN A 141 -2.75 -10.90 -19.36
N PRO A 142 -3.93 -11.54 -19.36
CA PRO A 142 -5.26 -10.94 -19.15
C PRO A 142 -5.43 -10.30 -17.77
N PRO A 143 -6.33 -9.31 -17.61
CA PRO A 143 -6.52 -8.59 -16.35
C PRO A 143 -6.79 -9.52 -15.16
N ALA A 144 -6.06 -9.30 -14.07
CA ALA A 144 -6.27 -10.02 -12.82
C ALA A 144 -7.37 -9.38 -11.96
N LYS A 145 -8.04 -10.18 -11.13
CA LYS A 145 -9.13 -9.71 -10.26
C LYS A 145 -8.62 -8.84 -9.10
N GLY A 146 -9.32 -7.75 -8.82
CA GLY A 146 -9.07 -6.84 -7.70
C GLY A 146 -9.02 -5.38 -8.15
N ASN A 147 -8.65 -4.47 -7.24
CA ASN A 147 -8.43 -3.06 -7.59
C ASN A 147 -7.28 -2.94 -8.58
N GLN A 148 -7.48 -2.19 -9.65
CA GLN A 148 -6.50 -2.04 -10.72
C GLN A 148 -5.45 -0.98 -10.34
N TRP A 149 -4.61 -1.31 -9.35
CA TRP A 149 -3.50 -0.46 -8.92
C TRP A 149 -2.53 -0.25 -10.08
N SER A 150 -2.11 0.99 -10.27
CA SER A 150 -0.94 1.33 -11.08
C SER A 150 0.32 1.13 -10.23
N VAL A 151 1.21 2.09 -10.15
CA VAL A 151 2.51 1.98 -9.44
C VAL A 151 2.50 2.62 -8.04
N GLY A 152 1.37 3.23 -7.67
CA GLY A 152 1.22 4.09 -6.50
C GLY A 152 0.86 3.39 -5.19
N ALA A 153 0.74 2.07 -5.18
CA ALA A 153 0.33 1.30 -4.01
C ALA A 153 1.53 0.97 -3.10
N VAL A 154 2.39 1.96 -2.87
CA VAL A 154 3.60 1.90 -2.04
C VAL A 154 3.82 3.26 -1.36
N HIS A 155 4.40 3.25 -0.17
CA HIS A 155 4.90 4.45 0.50
C HIS A 155 6.06 4.09 1.44
N SER A 156 6.87 5.07 1.84
CA SER A 156 7.86 4.93 2.89
C SER A 156 7.67 6.04 3.92
N ALA A 157 7.39 5.68 5.17
CA ALA A 157 7.05 6.65 6.22
C ALA A 157 7.83 6.36 7.50
N ASN A 158 8.00 7.39 8.32
CA ASN A 158 8.57 7.26 9.67
C ASN A 158 7.50 6.73 10.63
N TRP A 159 7.59 5.47 11.00
CA TRP A 159 6.69 4.84 11.96
C TRP A 159 7.30 4.90 13.35
N THR A 160 6.54 5.42 14.32
CA THR A 160 6.95 5.43 15.72
C THR A 160 6.01 4.56 16.55
N GLY A 161 6.62 3.66 17.33
CA GLY A 161 5.93 2.60 18.04
C GLY A 161 6.84 1.85 18.99
N VAL A 162 6.36 0.70 19.47
CA VAL A 162 7.16 -0.26 20.23
C VAL A 162 7.43 -1.48 19.36
N ARG A 163 8.55 -2.16 19.57
CA ARG A 163 8.86 -3.37 18.78
C ARG A 163 7.90 -4.47 19.17
N LEU A 164 7.35 -5.18 18.18
CA LEU A 164 6.46 -6.29 18.43
C LEU A 164 7.16 -7.38 19.24
N LYS A 165 8.46 -7.63 18.96
CA LYS A 165 9.26 -8.62 19.67
C LYS A 165 9.23 -8.42 21.19
N ASP A 166 9.40 -7.18 21.67
CA ASP A 166 9.45 -6.86 23.10
C ASP A 166 8.11 -7.19 23.79
N VAL A 167 6.99 -6.95 23.08
CA VAL A 167 5.63 -7.22 23.58
C VAL A 167 5.31 -8.71 23.56
N LEU A 168 5.76 -9.44 22.53
CA LEU A 168 5.59 -10.90 22.44
C LEU A 168 6.44 -11.62 23.51
N GLU A 169 7.69 -11.18 23.71
CA GLU A 169 8.59 -11.70 24.74
C GLU A 169 8.04 -11.44 26.15
N ASP A 170 7.45 -10.26 26.41
CA ASP A 170 6.78 -10.00 27.69
C ASP A 170 5.58 -10.94 27.92
N ALA A 171 4.77 -11.22 26.89
CA ALA A 171 3.69 -12.21 26.99
C ALA A 171 4.19 -13.66 27.13
N GLY A 172 5.41 -13.92 26.66
CA GLY A 172 6.06 -15.22 26.64
C GLY A 172 5.66 -16.02 25.40
N ILE A 173 6.67 -16.50 24.67
CA ILE A 173 6.52 -17.25 23.42
C ILE A 173 6.91 -18.70 23.71
N LYS A 174 6.03 -19.66 23.40
CA LYS A 174 6.37 -21.08 23.48
C LYS A 174 7.29 -21.49 22.33
N SER A 175 8.13 -22.51 22.55
CA SER A 175 9.08 -23.01 21.56
C SER A 175 8.44 -23.58 20.29
N ASN A 176 7.15 -23.92 20.33
CA ASN A 176 6.39 -24.40 19.17
C ASN A 176 5.68 -23.29 18.39
N ALA A 177 5.96 -22.01 18.68
CA ALA A 177 5.37 -20.90 17.94
C ALA A 177 5.89 -20.86 16.49
N VAL A 178 4.95 -20.73 15.54
CA VAL A 178 5.22 -20.74 14.09
C VAL A 178 4.86 -19.40 13.45
N TYR A 179 3.74 -18.80 13.87
CA TYR A 179 3.17 -17.62 13.22
C TYR A 179 2.54 -16.68 14.25
N ILE A 180 2.40 -15.40 13.91
CA ILE A 180 1.44 -14.51 14.57
C ILE A 180 0.24 -14.28 13.65
N GLY A 181 -0.96 -14.08 14.20
CA GLY A 181 -2.14 -13.62 13.46
C GLY A 181 -2.71 -12.38 14.11
N TYR A 182 -2.96 -11.31 13.34
CA TYR A 182 -3.58 -10.10 13.89
C TYR A 182 -5.10 -10.14 13.71
N HIS A 183 -5.80 -9.44 14.60
CA HIS A 183 -7.23 -9.21 14.56
C HIS A 183 -7.49 -7.71 14.74
N ALA A 184 -8.54 -7.24 14.09
CA ALA A 184 -8.82 -5.81 13.95
C ALA A 184 -10.29 -5.49 14.19
N THR A 185 -10.58 -4.22 14.42
CA THR A 185 -11.94 -3.72 14.66
C THR A 185 -12.63 -3.20 13.40
N ASP A 186 -12.03 -3.36 12.21
CA ASP A 186 -12.66 -2.92 10.96
C ASP A 186 -13.88 -3.76 10.63
N VAL A 187 -14.91 -3.10 10.10
CA VAL A 187 -16.22 -3.72 9.93
C VAL A 187 -16.28 -4.40 8.57
N HIS A 188 -16.72 -5.65 8.53
CA HIS A 188 -16.95 -6.36 7.27
C HIS A 188 -17.94 -5.61 6.38
N LEU A 189 -17.77 -5.67 5.06
CA LEU A 189 -18.64 -4.95 4.12
C LEU A 189 -20.12 -5.37 4.21
N SER A 190 -20.38 -6.56 4.75
CA SER A 190 -21.73 -7.06 5.04
C SER A 190 -22.29 -6.58 6.39
N MET A 191 -21.55 -5.77 7.14
CA MET A 191 -21.88 -5.32 8.51
C MET A 191 -22.02 -6.46 9.54
N ASP A 192 -21.53 -7.65 9.20
CA ASP A 192 -21.58 -8.82 10.06
C ASP A 192 -20.42 -8.75 11.07
N PRO A 193 -20.69 -8.56 12.37
CA PRO A 193 -19.66 -8.36 13.38
C PRO A 193 -18.87 -9.64 13.67
N THR A 194 -19.31 -10.80 13.17
CA THR A 194 -18.61 -12.08 13.34
C THR A 194 -17.54 -12.32 12.27
N LYS A 195 -17.50 -11.47 11.24
CA LYS A 195 -16.57 -11.60 10.11
C LYS A 195 -15.48 -10.55 10.19
N GLU A 196 -14.24 -11.01 10.08
CA GLU A 196 -13.10 -10.12 9.89
C GLU A 196 -12.95 -9.79 8.39
N PRO A 197 -12.80 -8.52 8.01
CA PRO A 197 -12.51 -8.17 6.61
C PRO A 197 -11.17 -8.72 6.13
N ILE A 198 -10.21 -8.77 7.05
CA ILE A 198 -8.88 -9.31 6.88
C ILE A 198 -8.27 -9.66 8.24
N SER A 199 -7.68 -10.84 8.35
CA SER A 199 -6.88 -11.27 9.50
C SER A 199 -5.70 -12.07 8.94
N ARG A 200 -4.58 -11.37 8.75
CA ARG A 200 -3.33 -11.93 8.23
C ARG A 200 -2.32 -12.09 9.35
N GLY A 201 -1.12 -12.49 9.00
CA GLY A 201 -0.03 -12.75 9.92
C GLY A 201 1.31 -12.79 9.22
N CYS A 202 2.36 -13.07 9.99
CA CYS A 202 3.68 -13.42 9.47
C CYS A 202 4.34 -14.51 10.35
N PRO A 203 5.37 -15.21 9.86
CA PRO A 203 6.14 -16.14 10.67
C PRO A 203 6.74 -15.46 11.90
N ILE A 204 6.97 -16.23 12.97
CA ILE A 204 7.58 -15.70 14.20
C ILE A 204 8.92 -15.04 13.92
N SER A 205 9.73 -15.58 13.00
CA SER A 205 11.02 -14.97 12.61
C SER A 205 10.87 -13.54 12.10
N LYS A 206 9.79 -13.23 11.35
CA LYS A 206 9.47 -11.87 10.90
C LYS A 206 8.92 -11.02 12.05
N ALA A 207 8.03 -11.59 12.86
CA ALA A 207 7.44 -10.90 14.00
C ALA A 207 8.48 -10.41 15.02
N LEU A 208 9.57 -11.16 15.18
CA LEU A 208 10.66 -10.88 16.12
C LEU A 208 11.75 -9.93 15.58
N GLN A 209 11.61 -9.45 14.34
CA GLN A 209 12.54 -8.45 13.80
C GLN A 209 12.38 -7.10 14.51
N ASP A 210 13.48 -6.37 14.62
CA ASP A 210 13.53 -5.04 15.23
C ASP A 210 12.61 -4.03 14.55
N GLU A 211 12.45 -4.15 13.23
CA GLU A 211 11.66 -3.25 12.38
C GLU A 211 10.18 -3.64 12.31
N THR A 212 9.76 -4.70 13.00
CA THR A 212 8.33 -5.02 13.15
C THR A 212 7.78 -4.27 14.36
N LEU A 213 6.91 -3.28 14.10
CA LEU A 213 6.41 -2.35 15.12
C LEU A 213 4.91 -2.52 15.39
N LEU A 214 4.53 -2.29 16.64
CA LEU A 214 3.22 -1.80 17.02
C LEU A 214 3.27 -0.27 17.03
N ALA A 215 2.85 0.34 15.93
CA ALA A 215 2.96 1.78 15.71
C ALA A 215 1.68 2.54 16.10
N PHE A 216 1.88 3.70 16.73
CA PHE A 216 0.81 4.65 17.09
C PHE A 216 1.07 6.06 16.53
N LYS A 217 2.23 6.29 15.91
CA LYS A 217 2.59 7.53 15.21
C LYS A 217 3.13 7.26 13.80
N MET A 218 2.84 8.16 12.88
CA MET A 218 3.28 8.15 11.49
C MET A 218 3.72 9.56 11.08
N ASN A 219 4.99 9.68 10.66
CA ASN A 219 5.64 10.95 10.31
C ASN A 219 5.57 11.99 11.44
N GLY A 220 5.82 11.55 12.68
CA GLY A 220 5.85 12.41 13.88
C GLY A 220 4.50 12.66 14.55
N GLU A 221 3.42 12.55 13.77
CA GLU A 221 2.04 12.77 14.20
C GLU A 221 1.33 11.46 14.55
N ASP A 222 0.18 11.54 15.23
CA ASP A 222 -0.69 10.39 15.41
C ASP A 222 -1.10 9.80 14.04
N ILE A 223 -1.22 8.48 13.98
CA ILE A 223 -1.57 7.79 12.73
C ILE A 223 -2.92 8.32 12.23
N PRO A 224 -3.06 8.71 10.95
CA PRO A 224 -4.36 9.09 10.41
C PRO A 224 -5.35 7.91 10.45
N ILE A 225 -6.65 8.17 10.64
CA ILE A 225 -7.66 7.12 10.83
C ILE A 225 -7.66 6.05 9.73
N ALA A 226 -7.57 6.44 8.46
CA ALA A 226 -7.54 5.50 7.32
C ALA A 226 -6.28 4.61 7.29
N HIS A 227 -5.26 4.98 8.07
CA HIS A 227 -3.98 4.29 8.20
C HIS A 227 -3.84 3.48 9.49
N GLY A 228 -4.89 3.42 10.32
CA GLY A 228 -4.95 2.51 11.47
C GLY A 228 -4.83 3.17 12.84
N TYR A 229 -5.24 4.43 13.00
CA TYR A 229 -5.41 5.04 14.32
C TYR A 229 -6.24 4.14 15.26
N PRO A 230 -5.87 3.92 16.53
CA PRO A 230 -4.75 4.52 17.23
C PRO A 230 -3.51 3.60 17.27
N LEU A 231 -3.64 2.37 16.76
CA LEU A 231 -2.62 1.34 16.82
C LEU A 231 -2.69 0.44 15.58
N ARG A 232 -1.54 0.24 14.95
CA ARG A 232 -1.38 -0.71 13.84
C ARG A 232 -0.14 -1.56 14.01
N LEU A 233 -0.15 -2.73 13.38
CA LEU A 233 1.05 -3.49 13.08
C LEU A 233 1.72 -2.89 11.83
N VAL A 234 3.05 -2.80 11.85
CA VAL A 234 3.90 -2.41 10.73
C VAL A 234 5.00 -3.44 10.59
N ALA A 235 5.01 -4.15 9.46
CA ALA A 235 6.04 -5.12 9.11
C ALA A 235 6.59 -4.74 7.73
N GLY A 236 7.61 -3.86 7.74
CA GLY A 236 8.28 -3.37 6.52
C GLY A 236 8.83 -4.51 5.66
N GLY A 237 8.97 -4.28 4.36
CA GLY A 237 9.56 -5.25 3.42
C GLY A 237 8.69 -6.47 3.09
N TRP A 238 7.55 -6.67 3.75
CA TRP A 238 6.54 -7.69 3.44
C TRP A 238 5.28 -7.02 2.86
N PRO A 239 4.36 -7.76 2.23
CA PRO A 239 3.10 -7.21 1.75
C PRO A 239 2.40 -6.41 2.84
N ALA A 240 1.97 -5.20 2.53
CA ALA A 240 1.30 -4.31 3.49
C ALA A 240 0.05 -4.94 4.14
N SER A 241 -0.48 -6.04 3.60
CA SER A 241 -1.54 -6.83 4.22
C SER A 241 -1.12 -7.55 5.50
N VAL A 242 0.16 -7.76 5.78
CA VAL A 242 0.62 -8.24 7.10
C VAL A 242 0.69 -7.10 8.12
N SER A 243 0.66 -5.84 7.67
CA SER A 243 0.68 -4.65 8.52
C SER A 243 -0.75 -4.24 8.91
N GLY A 244 -1.39 -5.07 9.75
CA GLY A 244 -2.78 -4.90 10.18
C GLY A 244 -3.07 -3.53 10.79
N LYS A 245 -4.21 -2.93 10.44
CA LYS A 245 -4.68 -1.63 10.94
C LYS A 245 -5.76 -1.83 11.98
N TRP A 246 -5.90 -0.87 12.90
CA TRP A 246 -6.92 -0.91 13.96
C TRP A 246 -6.87 -2.20 14.78
N ILE A 247 -5.66 -2.64 15.12
CA ILE A 247 -5.46 -3.94 15.76
C ILE A 247 -5.78 -3.87 17.26
N ASN A 248 -6.53 -4.86 17.72
CA ASN A 248 -6.89 -5.01 19.14
C ASN A 248 -6.45 -6.37 19.70
N ARG A 249 -6.02 -7.30 18.84
CA ARG A 249 -5.51 -8.61 19.27
C ARG A 249 -4.46 -9.17 18.31
N ILE A 250 -3.46 -9.85 18.86
CA ILE A 250 -2.49 -10.65 18.13
C ILE A 250 -2.40 -12.03 18.80
N SER A 251 -2.60 -13.08 18.02
CA SER A 251 -2.49 -14.46 18.48
C SER A 251 -1.14 -15.06 18.08
N ILE A 252 -0.42 -15.66 19.02
CA ILE A 252 0.78 -16.46 18.79
C ILE A 252 0.35 -17.91 18.52
N ARG A 253 0.61 -18.38 17.30
CA ARG A 253 0.07 -19.63 16.75
C ARG A 253 1.15 -20.70 16.64
N ASN A 254 0.80 -21.97 16.84
CA ASN A 254 1.69 -23.11 16.58
C ASN A 254 1.59 -23.64 15.14
N LYS A 255 0.86 -22.92 14.30
CA LYS A 255 0.63 -23.20 12.89
C LYS A 255 0.61 -21.91 12.10
N VAL A 256 0.74 -22.00 10.78
CA VAL A 256 0.48 -20.88 9.89
C VAL A 256 -0.93 -20.34 10.17
N HIS A 257 -1.05 -19.01 10.28
CA HIS A 257 -2.33 -18.37 10.58
C HIS A 257 -3.36 -18.69 9.50
N ASP A 258 -4.59 -18.98 9.91
CA ASP A 258 -5.70 -19.45 9.07
C ASP A 258 -6.87 -18.46 9.00
N GLY A 259 -6.63 -17.20 9.37
CA GLY A 259 -7.63 -16.13 9.33
C GLY A 259 -8.05 -15.68 7.93
N THR A 260 -9.04 -14.79 7.87
CA THR A 260 -9.57 -14.28 6.59
C THR A 260 -8.47 -13.66 5.73
N LYS A 261 -8.37 -14.13 4.47
CA LYS A 261 -7.32 -13.81 3.49
C LYS A 261 -5.96 -14.52 3.71
N MET A 262 -5.87 -15.56 4.53
CA MET A 262 -4.66 -16.41 4.61
C MET A 262 -4.65 -17.58 3.61
N THR A 263 -5.82 -18.05 3.17
CA THR A 263 -5.98 -19.23 2.32
C THR A 263 -6.45 -18.89 0.90
N GLY A 264 -6.58 -19.91 0.05
CA GLY A 264 -6.98 -19.75 -1.34
C GLY A 264 -5.95 -18.94 -2.13
N THR A 265 -6.46 -17.97 -2.89
CA THR A 265 -5.62 -17.09 -3.72
C THR A 265 -5.26 -15.76 -3.06
N ALA A 266 -5.73 -15.49 -1.83
CA ALA A 266 -5.51 -14.18 -1.21
C ALA A 266 -4.08 -14.06 -0.67
N TYR A 267 -3.34 -13.05 -1.17
CA TYR A 267 -1.92 -12.81 -0.83
C TYR A 267 -1.05 -14.08 -0.89
N ARG A 268 -1.35 -14.90 -1.90
CA ARG A 268 -0.61 -16.08 -2.30
C ARG A 268 -0.42 -16.04 -3.80
N VAL A 269 0.69 -16.58 -4.29
CA VAL A 269 0.98 -16.78 -5.70
C VAL A 269 1.20 -18.26 -5.97
N PRO A 270 0.95 -18.75 -7.19
CA PRO A 270 1.38 -20.08 -7.58
C PRO A 270 2.87 -20.25 -7.28
N CYS A 271 3.27 -21.38 -6.68
CA CYS A 271 4.67 -21.65 -6.36
C CYS A 271 5.52 -21.79 -7.63
N GLU A 272 4.90 -22.26 -8.71
CA GLU A 272 5.47 -22.30 -10.06
C GLU A 272 4.65 -21.42 -11.02
N PRO A 273 5.24 -20.86 -12.09
CA PRO A 273 4.50 -20.11 -13.10
C PRO A 273 3.38 -20.93 -13.73
N VAL A 274 2.23 -20.30 -13.98
CA VAL A 274 1.03 -20.93 -14.54
C VAL A 274 0.47 -20.16 -15.72
N ALA A 275 -0.31 -20.83 -16.56
CA ALA A 275 -0.97 -20.18 -17.69
C ALA A 275 -2.12 -19.26 -17.20
N PRO A 276 -2.43 -18.19 -17.94
CA PRO A 276 -3.56 -17.35 -17.59
C PRO A 276 -4.89 -18.11 -17.54
N GLY A 277 -5.65 -17.91 -16.46
CA GLY A 277 -6.94 -18.57 -16.23
C GLY A 277 -6.83 -19.98 -15.66
N GLU A 278 -5.62 -20.52 -15.48
CA GLU A 278 -5.40 -21.82 -14.87
C GLU A 278 -5.88 -21.84 -13.41
N LYS A 279 -6.44 -22.99 -13.00
CA LYS A 279 -6.86 -23.22 -11.62
C LYS A 279 -5.73 -23.89 -10.87
N VAL A 280 -5.16 -23.17 -9.92
CA VAL A 280 -4.08 -23.67 -9.05
C VAL A 280 -4.69 -24.22 -7.77
N LYS A 281 -4.27 -25.43 -7.37
CA LYS A 281 -4.72 -26.03 -6.12
C LYS A 281 -4.17 -25.25 -4.94
N ASP A 282 -4.85 -25.33 -3.80
CA ASP A 282 -4.43 -24.59 -2.60
C ASP A 282 -3.04 -25.02 -2.11
N GLU A 283 -2.69 -26.31 -2.22
CA GLU A 283 -1.37 -26.85 -1.85
C GLU A 283 -0.21 -26.31 -2.70
N ASP A 284 -0.49 -25.91 -3.95
CA ASP A 284 0.49 -25.38 -4.91
C ASP A 284 0.59 -23.83 -4.85
N MET A 285 -0.04 -23.20 -3.85
CA MET A 285 -0.04 -21.76 -3.66
C MET A 285 0.88 -21.36 -2.52
N CYS A 286 1.87 -20.53 -2.81
CA CYS A 286 2.86 -20.01 -1.88
C CYS A 286 2.41 -18.69 -1.25
N ILE A 287 2.55 -18.54 0.07
CA ILE A 287 2.28 -17.28 0.77
C ILE A 287 3.30 -16.24 0.34
N ILE A 288 2.82 -15.02 0.05
CA ILE A 288 3.73 -13.93 -0.25
C ILE A 288 4.43 -13.51 1.05
N GLU A 289 5.75 -13.64 1.06
CA GLU A 289 6.63 -13.26 2.17
C GLU A 289 7.37 -11.96 1.84
N SER A 290 8.71 -11.94 1.81
CA SER A 290 9.48 -10.76 1.42
C SER A 290 9.06 -10.26 0.03
N MET A 291 8.84 -8.95 -0.09
CA MET A 291 8.55 -8.31 -1.38
C MET A 291 9.80 -8.39 -2.29
N PRO A 292 9.62 -8.60 -3.60
CA PRO A 292 10.74 -8.65 -4.54
C PRO A 292 11.37 -7.27 -4.75
N VAL A 293 12.58 -7.25 -5.31
CA VAL A 293 13.23 -6.01 -5.73
C VAL A 293 12.38 -5.23 -6.72
N LYS A 294 12.26 -3.93 -6.50
CA LYS A 294 11.48 -3.02 -7.35
C LYS A 294 12.09 -1.62 -7.35
N SER A 295 11.85 -0.86 -8.41
CA SER A 295 12.20 0.55 -8.52
C SER A 295 11.09 1.35 -9.19
N LEU A 296 11.06 2.64 -8.88
CA LEU A 296 10.08 3.59 -9.36
C LEU A 296 10.78 4.92 -9.67
N ILE A 297 10.56 5.46 -10.87
CA ILE A 297 10.98 6.82 -11.23
C ILE A 297 9.87 7.77 -10.78
N THR A 298 10.19 8.69 -9.89
CA THR A 298 9.25 9.67 -9.34
C THR A 298 9.47 11.07 -9.91
N TYR A 299 10.64 11.31 -10.48
CA TYR A 299 10.90 12.55 -11.19
C TYR A 299 11.74 12.31 -12.46
N PRO A 300 11.40 13.01 -13.57
CA PRO A 300 10.24 13.89 -13.72
C PRO A 300 8.93 13.10 -13.78
N LYS A 301 7.81 13.81 -13.75
CA LYS A 301 6.51 13.24 -14.12
C LYS A 301 6.59 12.72 -15.57
N THR A 302 6.02 11.54 -15.82
CA THR A 302 5.92 10.96 -17.17
C THR A 302 5.27 11.95 -18.15
N GLY A 303 5.77 11.98 -19.39
CA GLY A 303 5.40 12.97 -20.40
C GLY A 303 6.26 14.24 -20.37
N ALA A 304 7.42 14.20 -19.70
CA ALA A 304 8.34 15.34 -19.63
C ALA A 304 8.82 15.77 -21.03
N ILE A 305 8.97 17.07 -21.23
CA ILE A 305 9.46 17.66 -22.48
C ILE A 305 10.74 18.43 -22.18
N ILE A 306 11.80 18.15 -22.93
CA ILE A 306 13.09 18.84 -22.82
C ILE A 306 13.57 19.31 -24.19
N ASN A 307 14.45 20.31 -24.24
CA ASN A 307 15.09 20.74 -25.48
C ASN A 307 16.32 19.87 -25.78
N GLU A 308 16.61 19.64 -27.05
CA GLU A 308 17.87 19.02 -27.50
C GLU A 308 19.09 19.74 -26.90
N GLY A 309 20.11 18.97 -26.55
CA GLY A 309 21.32 19.48 -25.88
C GLY A 309 21.21 19.61 -24.36
N ASN A 310 19.99 19.62 -23.80
CA ASN A 310 19.81 19.66 -22.35
C ASN A 310 19.92 18.27 -21.72
N THR A 311 20.47 18.24 -20.50
CA THR A 311 20.45 17.06 -19.63
C THR A 311 19.15 16.99 -18.85
N LEU A 312 18.54 15.81 -18.77
CA LEU A 312 17.40 15.55 -17.89
C LEU A 312 17.86 14.90 -16.59
N ASN A 313 17.52 15.51 -15.46
CA ASN A 313 17.66 14.86 -14.16
C ASN A 313 16.53 13.85 -13.95
N ILE A 314 16.88 12.60 -13.65
CA ILE A 314 15.94 11.60 -13.17
C ILE A 314 16.27 11.22 -11.74
N ARG A 315 15.24 10.91 -10.95
CA ARG A 315 15.39 10.33 -9.61
C ARG A 315 14.18 9.49 -9.25
N GLY A 316 14.35 8.69 -8.21
CA GLY A 316 13.32 7.79 -7.74
C GLY A 316 13.75 6.96 -6.55
N HIS A 317 12.97 5.91 -6.30
CA HIS A 317 13.14 5.01 -5.18
C HIS A 317 13.33 3.57 -5.65
N ALA A 318 14.12 2.79 -4.91
CA ALA A 318 14.27 1.36 -5.10
C ALA A 318 14.22 0.64 -3.75
N TRP A 319 13.64 -0.56 -3.68
CA TRP A 319 13.54 -1.37 -2.46
C TRP A 319 13.57 -2.86 -2.80
N ALA A 320 13.89 -3.72 -1.83
CA ALA A 320 14.03 -5.17 -2.04
C ALA A 320 13.54 -6.03 -0.88
N GLY A 321 12.39 -5.69 -0.29
CA GLY A 321 11.80 -6.45 0.79
C GLY A 321 12.72 -6.53 2.01
N GLU A 322 13.12 -7.75 2.39
CA GLU A 322 14.11 -8.03 3.46
C GLU A 322 15.56 -7.65 3.10
N LEU A 323 15.84 -7.41 1.82
CA LEU A 323 17.17 -7.12 1.29
C LEU A 323 17.37 -5.64 1.00
N GLU A 324 18.61 -5.29 0.68
CA GLU A 324 19.00 -3.98 0.19
C GLU A 324 19.17 -3.99 -1.34
N VAL A 325 18.98 -2.84 -1.97
CA VAL A 325 19.29 -2.62 -3.39
C VAL A 325 20.77 -2.28 -3.52
N ARG A 326 21.53 -3.15 -4.19
CA ARG A 326 22.97 -2.94 -4.41
C ARG A 326 23.26 -2.07 -5.63
N LYS A 327 22.34 -2.06 -6.61
CA LYS A 327 22.54 -1.38 -7.89
C LYS A 327 21.20 -0.94 -8.48
N THR A 328 21.18 0.27 -9.02
CA THR A 328 20.10 0.74 -9.89
C THR A 328 20.70 1.23 -11.20
N GLU A 329 20.02 0.94 -12.29
CA GLU A 329 20.41 1.29 -13.65
C GLU A 329 19.24 1.96 -14.36
N TYR A 330 19.54 2.81 -15.35
CA TYR A 330 18.56 3.36 -16.26
C TYR A 330 18.88 2.99 -17.71
N SER A 331 17.87 3.06 -18.57
CA SER A 331 17.98 2.87 -20.02
C SER A 331 17.13 3.91 -20.74
N ILE A 332 17.59 4.34 -21.92
CA ILE A 332 16.85 5.24 -22.83
C ILE A 332 16.49 4.57 -24.17
N ASP A 333 16.79 3.29 -24.32
CA ASP A 333 16.69 2.52 -25.56
C ASP A 333 15.90 1.22 -25.35
N PHE A 334 14.81 1.33 -24.58
CA PHE A 334 13.89 0.22 -24.29
C PHE A 334 14.56 -0.97 -23.58
N GLY A 335 15.60 -0.70 -22.80
CA GLY A 335 16.34 -1.69 -22.03
C GLY A 335 17.43 -2.42 -22.81
N ALA A 336 17.78 -1.99 -24.03
CA ALA A 336 18.86 -2.59 -24.81
C ALA A 336 20.23 -2.31 -24.17
N THR A 337 20.46 -1.10 -23.65
CA THR A 337 21.66 -0.74 -22.90
C THR A 337 21.32 -0.08 -21.57
N TRP A 338 22.21 -0.25 -20.59
CA TRP A 338 22.00 0.19 -19.21
C TRP A 338 23.15 1.05 -18.73
N GLN A 339 22.82 2.16 -18.07
CA GLN A 339 23.77 3.04 -17.40
C GLN A 339 23.50 3.03 -15.89
N VAL A 340 24.55 3.07 -15.07
CA VAL A 340 24.41 3.00 -13.61
C VAL A 340 23.91 4.33 -13.04
N CYS A 341 22.90 4.26 -12.17
CA CYS A 341 22.46 5.38 -11.35
C CYS A 341 23.31 5.49 -10.09
N ARG A 342 23.48 6.71 -9.56
CA ARG A 342 23.94 6.87 -8.18
C ARG A 342 22.81 6.48 -7.24
N ILE A 343 23.06 5.53 -6.34
CA ILE A 343 22.12 5.10 -5.31
C ILE A 343 22.67 5.39 -3.90
N GLU A 344 21.81 5.82 -3.01
CA GLU A 344 22.13 6.10 -1.61
C GLU A 344 21.88 4.86 -0.74
N LYS A 345 22.61 4.74 0.37
CA LYS A 345 22.36 3.69 1.37
C LYS A 345 21.00 3.94 2.04
N PRO A 346 20.28 2.90 2.45
CA PRO A 346 19.01 3.10 3.16
C PRO A 346 19.29 3.72 4.53
N VAL A 347 18.37 4.57 5.01
CA VAL A 347 18.51 5.22 6.34
C VAL A 347 18.40 4.21 7.49
N ASN A 348 17.69 3.11 7.28
CA ASN A 348 17.64 1.91 8.11
C ASN A 348 17.21 0.72 7.25
N ARG A 349 17.39 -0.50 7.76
CA ARG A 349 16.91 -1.72 7.08
C ARG A 349 15.42 -1.58 6.74
N LEU A 350 15.02 -2.03 5.55
CA LEU A 350 13.62 -1.98 5.05
C LEU A 350 13.08 -0.57 4.69
N ALA A 351 13.91 0.48 4.75
CA ALA A 351 13.62 1.73 4.05
C ALA A 351 13.92 1.56 2.55
N TRP A 352 13.20 2.28 1.69
CA TRP A 352 13.61 2.39 0.30
C TRP A 352 14.91 3.21 0.18
N GLN A 353 15.61 3.02 -0.93
CA GLN A 353 16.82 3.74 -1.29
C GLN A 353 16.55 4.72 -2.40
N HIS A 354 17.31 5.81 -2.42
CA HIS A 354 17.15 6.89 -3.38
C HIS A 354 18.17 6.75 -4.49
N PHE A 355 17.70 6.76 -5.75
CA PHE A 355 18.59 6.79 -6.90
C PHE A 355 18.42 8.08 -7.69
N LYS A 356 19.49 8.52 -8.36
CA LYS A 356 19.47 9.64 -9.30
C LYS A 356 20.45 9.45 -10.44
N ALA A 357 20.14 10.05 -11.59
CA ALA A 357 21.01 10.10 -12.74
C ALA A 357 20.77 11.36 -13.59
N GLU A 358 21.79 11.69 -14.38
CA GLU A 358 21.76 12.75 -15.39
C GLU A 358 21.70 12.10 -16.78
N VAL A 359 20.58 12.27 -17.46
CA VAL A 359 20.29 11.59 -18.73
C VAL A 359 20.52 12.57 -19.88
N LYS A 360 21.40 12.20 -20.81
CA LYS A 360 21.61 12.89 -22.07
C LYS A 360 20.96 12.10 -23.20
N PHE A 361 20.32 12.81 -24.12
CA PHE A 361 19.64 12.22 -25.26
C PHE A 361 20.41 12.54 -26.54
N PRO A 362 20.68 11.54 -27.39
CA PRO A 362 21.56 11.73 -28.55
C PRO A 362 20.92 12.52 -29.70
N LYS A 363 19.58 12.60 -29.75
CA LYS A 363 18.84 13.31 -30.80
C LYS A 363 17.44 13.70 -30.31
N LYS A 364 16.76 14.54 -31.07
CA LYS A 364 15.32 14.81 -30.93
C LYS A 364 14.48 13.55 -31.12
N GLY A 365 13.38 13.45 -30.39
CA GLY A 365 12.44 12.34 -30.52
C GLY A 365 11.72 11.95 -29.24
N TYR A 366 10.95 10.87 -29.35
CA TYR A 366 10.35 10.19 -28.21
C TYR A 366 11.34 9.20 -27.61
N TYR A 367 11.41 9.18 -26.28
CA TYR A 367 12.20 8.25 -25.50
C TYR A 367 11.35 7.68 -24.36
N GLU A 368 11.69 6.46 -23.96
CA GLU A 368 11.30 5.93 -22.66
C GLU A 368 12.53 5.87 -21.78
N VAL A 369 12.43 6.42 -20.58
CA VAL A 369 13.46 6.24 -19.55
C VAL A 369 13.00 5.13 -18.63
N TRP A 370 13.73 4.02 -18.62
CA TRP A 370 13.47 2.84 -17.81
C TRP A 370 14.35 2.85 -16.57
N ALA A 371 13.88 2.28 -15.47
CA ALA A 371 14.68 2.01 -14.26
C ALA A 371 14.63 0.53 -13.89
N LYS A 372 15.79 -0.01 -13.50
CA LYS A 372 15.98 -1.39 -13.08
C LYS A 372 16.83 -1.44 -11.81
N ALA A 373 16.30 -2.05 -10.76
CA ALA A 373 17.04 -2.34 -9.54
C ALA A 373 17.53 -3.79 -9.49
N THR A 374 18.65 -4.00 -8.79
CA THR A 374 19.23 -5.31 -8.44
C THR A 374 19.46 -5.35 -6.93
N ASP A 375 18.98 -6.39 -6.28
CA ASP A 375 19.15 -6.59 -4.83
C ASP A 375 20.56 -7.08 -4.47
N SER A 376 20.84 -7.14 -3.17
CA SER A 376 22.11 -7.61 -2.61
C SER A 376 22.48 -9.04 -3.02
N ASN A 377 21.51 -9.90 -3.31
CA ASN A 377 21.72 -11.27 -3.78
C ASN A 377 21.98 -11.33 -5.30
N GLY A 378 21.80 -10.23 -6.01
CA GLY A 378 22.01 -10.14 -7.43
C GLY A 378 20.81 -10.49 -8.29
N VAL A 379 19.63 -10.62 -7.68
CA VAL A 379 18.38 -10.73 -8.42
C VAL A 379 17.98 -9.34 -8.89
N SER A 380 17.67 -9.19 -10.18
CA SER A 380 17.26 -7.92 -10.79
C SER A 380 15.81 -7.96 -11.25
N GLN A 381 15.17 -6.80 -11.34
CA GLN A 381 13.83 -6.68 -11.91
C GLN A 381 13.79 -7.24 -13.35
N PRO A 382 12.70 -7.93 -13.73
CA PRO A 382 12.46 -8.29 -15.12
C PRO A 382 12.05 -7.07 -15.94
N MET A 383 12.26 -7.12 -17.25
CA MET A 383 11.83 -6.07 -18.17
C MET A 383 10.31 -5.96 -18.28
N LEU A 384 9.67 -7.12 -18.32
CA LEU A 384 8.23 -7.27 -18.44
C LEU A 384 7.70 -7.95 -17.18
N LEU A 385 6.38 -8.05 -17.11
CA LEU A 385 5.68 -8.72 -16.02
C LEU A 385 6.30 -10.11 -15.74
N PRO A 386 6.66 -10.45 -14.48
CA PRO A 386 7.36 -11.70 -14.13
C PRO A 386 6.55 -13.01 -14.36
N GLY A 387 5.28 -12.90 -14.74
CA GLY A 387 4.39 -14.04 -14.94
C GLY A 387 2.98 -13.74 -14.44
N TRP A 388 1.97 -14.33 -15.07
CA TRP A 388 0.59 -14.13 -14.67
C TRP A 388 0.28 -14.88 -13.37
N ASN A 389 -0.53 -14.28 -12.49
CA ASN A 389 -1.12 -14.98 -11.36
C ASN A 389 -2.56 -14.49 -11.08
N PRO A 390 -3.43 -15.31 -10.46
CA PRO A 390 -4.88 -15.05 -10.38
C PRO A 390 -5.30 -13.72 -9.73
N LYS A 391 -4.43 -13.12 -8.92
CA LYS A 391 -4.68 -11.88 -8.17
C LYS A 391 -3.76 -10.73 -8.58
N GLY A 392 -2.94 -10.91 -9.61
CA GLY A 392 -2.04 -9.88 -10.13
C GLY A 392 -1.13 -9.32 -9.05
N TYR A 393 -0.49 -10.22 -8.30
CA TYR A 393 0.45 -9.86 -7.25
C TYR A 393 1.88 -9.83 -7.74
N LEU A 394 2.74 -9.12 -7.00
CA LEU A 394 4.19 -9.13 -7.17
C LEU A 394 4.66 -8.64 -8.55
N ASN A 395 3.95 -7.69 -9.15
CA ASN A 395 4.50 -7.01 -10.32
C ASN A 395 5.71 -6.18 -9.88
N ASN A 396 6.89 -6.61 -10.30
CA ASN A 396 8.15 -5.93 -10.11
C ASN A 396 8.86 -5.61 -11.44
N ALA A 397 8.13 -5.53 -12.55
CA ALA A 397 8.67 -5.12 -13.83
C ALA A 397 9.36 -3.75 -13.76
N CYS A 398 10.32 -3.53 -14.65
CA CYS A 398 11.03 -2.25 -14.76
C CYS A 398 10.05 -1.11 -15.06
N HIS A 399 10.02 -0.09 -14.18
CA HIS A 399 9.20 1.09 -14.40
C HIS A 399 9.79 1.96 -15.51
N ARG A 400 8.92 2.65 -16.25
CA ARG A 400 9.32 3.54 -17.34
C ARG A 400 8.50 4.82 -17.39
N ILE A 401 9.13 5.91 -17.80
CA ILE A 401 8.47 7.19 -18.06
C ILE A 401 8.67 7.62 -19.52
N ALA A 402 7.67 8.28 -20.08
CA ALA A 402 7.75 8.88 -21.41
C ALA A 402 8.47 10.24 -21.34
N VAL A 403 9.36 10.49 -22.31
CA VAL A 403 10.08 11.76 -22.45
C VAL A 403 10.09 12.18 -23.93
N LYS A 404 9.90 13.46 -24.20
CA LYS A 404 10.03 14.05 -25.55
C LYS A 404 11.17 15.07 -25.59
N VAL A 405 12.13 14.84 -26.48
CA VAL A 405 13.23 15.76 -26.79
C VAL A 405 12.87 16.59 -28.02
N LYS A 406 12.86 17.91 -27.89
CA LYS A 406 12.45 18.88 -28.93
C LYS A 406 13.60 19.55 -29.65
#